data_AF-A0A6G7GVT3-F1
#
_entry.id   AF-A0A6G7GVT3-F1
#
_cell.length_a   1.000
_cell.length_b   1.000
_cell.length_c   1.000
_cell.angle_alpha   90.00
_cell.angle_beta   90.00
_cell.angle_gamma   90.00
#
_symmetry.space_group_name_H-M   'P 1'
#
loop_
_entity.id
_entity.type
_entity.pdbx_description
1 polymer ?
#
loop_
_entity_poly.entity_id
_entity_poly.type
_entity_poly.pdbx_seq_one_letter_code
_entity_poly.pdbx_strand_id
1 'polypeptide(L)'
;MRLAKYSHRKLLGLFSRDVVLTLDSIKEALGTTSKATVFRKLKSLGHRASYSHAGKYHTLDTLASYNKYGIWSFNQIYFSRQGSLVDTLEAIINKSQEGYFASELQTLVHVRVFNALTQLVVSGRVLREQIAGEYLYSQTNKVFEKFTHPRPFFLEGR
;
A
#
# COMPACT_ATOMS: atom_id res chain seq x y z
N MET A 1 11.69 4.36 -32.81
CA MET A 1 11.43 3.56 -31.58
C MET A 1 12.66 3.32 -30.66
N ARG A 2 13.76 4.10 -30.76
CA ARG A 2 15.04 3.86 -30.03
C ARG A 2 15.11 4.54 -28.65
N LEU A 3 14.48 5.72 -28.50
CA LEU A 3 14.46 6.50 -27.25
C LEU A 3 13.77 5.78 -26.07
N ALA A 4 12.70 5.03 -26.35
CA ALA A 4 11.94 4.33 -25.32
C ALA A 4 12.77 3.22 -24.65
N LYS A 5 13.43 2.37 -25.44
CA LYS A 5 14.32 1.29 -24.96
C LYS A 5 15.53 1.83 -24.18
N TYR A 6 16.16 2.90 -24.67
CA TYR A 6 17.28 3.54 -23.98
C TYR A 6 16.90 4.06 -22.59
N SER A 7 15.77 4.78 -22.51
CA SER A 7 15.28 5.30 -21.22
C SER A 7 14.87 4.20 -20.23
N HIS A 8 14.38 3.05 -20.70
CA HIS A 8 14.10 1.89 -19.84
C HIS A 8 15.39 1.35 -19.22
N ARG A 9 16.43 1.11 -20.04
CA ARG A 9 17.71 0.62 -19.54
C ARG A 9 18.33 1.60 -18.54
N LYS A 10 18.19 2.91 -18.78
CA LYS A 10 18.64 3.94 -17.83
C LYS A 10 17.91 3.86 -16.49
N LEU A 11 16.57 3.74 -16.49
CA LEU A 11 15.78 3.57 -15.27
C LEU A 11 16.13 2.29 -14.51
N LEU A 12 16.24 1.16 -15.21
CA LEU A 12 16.64 -0.10 -14.59
C LEU A 12 18.03 0.00 -13.97
N GLY A 13 18.97 0.67 -14.63
CA GLY A 13 20.31 0.93 -14.10
C GLY A 13 20.30 1.81 -12.84
N LEU A 14 19.39 2.80 -12.75
CA LEU A 14 19.22 3.59 -11.53
C LEU A 14 18.66 2.75 -10.39
N PHE A 15 17.59 1.99 -10.65
CA PHE A 15 16.97 1.13 -9.63
C PHE A 15 17.87 -0.03 -9.19
N SER A 16 18.87 -0.40 -9.99
CA SER A 16 19.90 -1.37 -9.61
C SER A 16 20.92 -0.79 -8.61
N ARG A 17 21.05 0.54 -8.55
CA ARG A 17 21.92 1.23 -7.58
C ARG A 17 21.13 1.59 -6.31
N ASP A 18 19.93 2.13 -6.51
CA ASP A 18 19.04 2.56 -5.44
C ASP A 18 17.63 2.02 -5.68
N VAL A 19 17.21 1.05 -4.85
CA VAL A 19 15.91 0.38 -5.00
C VAL A 19 14.70 1.30 -4.73
N VAL A 20 14.93 2.43 -4.07
CA VAL A 20 13.92 3.45 -3.77
C VAL A 20 14.44 4.82 -4.20
N LEU A 21 13.68 5.51 -5.05
CA LEU A 21 14.05 6.80 -5.64
C LEU A 21 12.94 7.84 -5.47
N THR A 22 13.30 9.12 -5.45
CA THR A 22 12.33 10.22 -5.55
C THR A 22 12.05 10.56 -7.01
N LEU A 23 10.92 11.24 -7.26
CA LEU A 23 10.59 11.71 -8.62
C LEU A 23 11.67 12.65 -9.18
N ASP A 24 12.32 13.47 -8.35
CA ASP A 24 13.32 14.42 -8.82
C ASP A 24 14.64 13.73 -9.19
N SER A 25 15.10 12.74 -8.42
CA SER A 25 16.24 11.89 -8.80
C SER A 25 16.00 11.17 -10.13
N ILE A 26 14.77 10.71 -10.37
CA ILE A 26 14.39 10.05 -11.62
C ILE A 26 14.38 11.04 -12.79
N LYS A 27 13.87 12.25 -12.59
CA LYS A 27 13.87 13.33 -13.61
C LYS A 27 15.28 13.72 -14.02
N GLU A 28 16.14 13.98 -13.04
CA GLU A 28 17.54 14.35 -13.25
C GLU A 28 18.23 13.27 -14.07
N ALA A 29 18.10 12.02 -13.64
CA ALA A 29 18.71 10.91 -14.35
C ALA A 29 18.10 10.71 -15.74
N LEU A 30 16.82 11.01 -15.99
CA LEU A 30 16.24 10.96 -17.33
C LEU A 30 16.54 12.20 -18.19
N GLY A 31 17.11 13.25 -17.62
CA GLY A 31 17.30 14.53 -18.31
C GLY A 31 15.98 15.17 -18.73
N THR A 32 14.93 15.04 -17.91
CA THR A 32 13.59 15.57 -18.23
C THR A 32 12.96 16.28 -17.05
N THR A 33 12.29 17.39 -17.31
CA THR A 33 11.48 18.12 -16.32
C THR A 33 10.02 17.63 -16.30
N SER A 34 9.61 16.84 -17.29
CA SER A 34 8.21 16.42 -17.50
C SER A 34 7.80 15.28 -16.57
N LYS A 35 6.98 15.60 -15.56
CA LYS A 35 6.36 14.59 -14.67
C LYS A 35 5.59 13.52 -15.46
N ALA A 36 4.81 13.93 -16.46
CA ALA A 36 4.02 13.02 -17.28
C ALA A 36 4.90 12.00 -18.03
N THR A 37 6.06 12.43 -18.53
CA THR A 37 7.02 11.54 -19.20
C THR A 37 7.63 10.54 -18.22
N VAL A 38 7.96 10.97 -17.01
CA VAL A 38 8.47 10.08 -15.96
C VAL A 38 7.43 9.03 -15.57
N PHE A 39 6.20 9.46 -15.24
CA PHE A 39 5.14 8.53 -14.85
C PHE A 39 4.77 7.53 -15.94
N ARG A 40 4.73 7.96 -17.22
CA ARG A 40 4.51 7.04 -18.35
C ARG A 40 5.54 5.92 -18.38
N LYS A 41 6.83 6.24 -18.15
CA LYS A 41 7.92 5.25 -18.13
C LYS A 41 7.93 4.39 -16.87
N LEU A 42 7.62 4.97 -15.71
CA LEU A 42 7.48 4.22 -14.47
C LEU A 42 6.32 3.22 -14.54
N LYS A 43 5.18 3.63 -15.11
CA LYS A 43 4.02 2.76 -15.29
C LYS A 43 4.34 1.55 -16.18
N SER A 44 5.10 1.73 -17.26
CA SER A 44 5.51 0.60 -18.12
C SER A 44 6.51 -0.36 -17.46
N LEU A 45 7.12 0.02 -16.35
CA LEU A 45 8.04 -0.80 -15.56
C LEU A 45 7.36 -1.44 -14.33
N GLY A 46 6.06 -1.28 -14.15
CA GLY A 46 5.36 -1.80 -12.97
C GLY A 46 5.81 -1.11 -11.68
N HIS A 47 6.01 0.21 -11.70
CA HIS A 47 6.42 0.93 -10.49
C HIS A 47 5.36 0.87 -9.37
N ARG A 48 5.82 1.09 -8.14
CA ARG A 48 4.99 1.36 -6.96
C ARG A 48 5.41 2.68 -6.33
N ALA A 49 4.44 3.37 -5.76
CA ALA A 49 4.66 4.57 -4.97
C ALA A 49 4.45 4.25 -3.48
N SER A 50 5.18 4.94 -2.61
CA SER A 50 5.04 4.80 -1.17
C SER A 50 3.67 5.30 -0.71
N TYR A 51 2.89 4.47 -0.02
CA TYR A 51 1.61 4.92 0.55
C TYR A 51 1.80 5.75 1.84
N SER A 52 2.94 5.57 2.51
CA SER A 52 3.27 6.24 3.77
C SER A 52 3.70 7.70 3.64
N HIS A 53 4.20 8.09 2.46
CA HIS A 53 4.78 9.41 2.21
C HIS A 53 4.11 10.12 1.03
N ALA A 54 2.79 9.99 0.91
CA ALA A 54 2.00 10.63 -0.16
C ALA A 54 2.57 10.40 -1.57
N GLY A 55 3.11 9.21 -1.84
CA GLY A 55 3.69 8.84 -3.13
C GLY A 55 5.05 9.49 -3.45
N LYS A 56 5.75 10.08 -2.47
CA LYS A 56 7.06 10.73 -2.66
C LYS A 56 8.15 9.77 -3.18
N TYR A 57 8.12 8.53 -2.73
CA TYR A 57 9.12 7.54 -3.05
C TYR A 57 8.56 6.51 -4.03
N HIS A 58 9.42 6.06 -4.94
CA HIS A 58 9.07 5.12 -6.00
C HIS A 58 10.05 3.94 -6.00
N THR A 59 9.53 2.77 -6.36
CA THR A 59 10.29 1.53 -6.56
C THR A 59 9.70 0.77 -7.75
N LEU A 60 10.32 -0.35 -8.14
CA LEU A 60 9.75 -1.31 -9.08
C LEU A 60 9.17 -2.49 -8.32
N ASP A 61 7.99 -2.99 -8.74
CA ASP A 61 7.33 -4.15 -8.11
C ASP A 61 8.25 -5.37 -8.03
N THR A 62 9.12 -5.55 -9.04
CA THR A 62 10.10 -6.65 -9.10
C THR A 62 11.25 -6.55 -8.09
N LEU A 63 11.45 -5.39 -7.44
CA LEU A 63 12.51 -5.17 -6.45
C LEU A 63 11.99 -5.20 -5.01
N ALA A 64 10.67 -5.13 -4.83
CA ALA A 64 10.06 -5.05 -3.51
C ALA A 64 9.97 -6.42 -2.85
N SER A 65 10.43 -6.51 -1.60
CA SER A 65 10.36 -7.73 -0.78
C SER A 65 9.10 -7.72 0.07
N TYR A 66 7.96 -8.04 -0.53
CA TYR A 66 6.66 -8.01 0.14
C TYR A 66 6.52 -9.10 1.21
N ASN A 67 5.91 -8.74 2.34
CA ASN A 67 5.47 -9.68 3.36
C ASN A 67 4.15 -10.38 2.96
N LYS A 68 3.62 -11.23 3.86
CA LYS A 68 2.36 -11.98 3.63
C LYS A 68 1.14 -11.09 3.36
N TYR A 69 1.16 -9.83 3.78
CA TYR A 69 0.09 -8.85 3.55
C TYR A 69 0.29 -8.05 2.26
N GLY A 70 1.37 -8.28 1.50
CA GLY A 70 1.68 -7.49 0.31
C GLY A 70 2.32 -6.14 0.63
N ILE A 71 2.86 -5.97 1.85
CA ILE A 71 3.51 -4.74 2.31
C ILE A 71 5.03 -4.93 2.28
N TRP A 72 5.74 -3.95 1.75
CA TRP A 72 7.20 -3.89 1.81
C TRP A 72 7.61 -2.62 2.55
N SER A 73 8.52 -2.75 3.51
CA SER A 73 9.15 -1.64 4.22
C SER A 73 10.60 -1.51 3.78
N PHE A 74 11.01 -0.28 3.46
CA PHE A 74 12.39 0.08 3.18
C PHE A 74 12.70 1.38 3.92
N ASN A 75 13.56 1.34 4.94
CA ASN A 75 13.94 2.52 5.75
C ASN A 75 12.72 3.32 6.25
N GLN A 76 11.72 2.63 6.82
CA GLN A 76 10.45 3.21 7.29
C GLN A 76 9.56 3.82 6.18
N ILE A 77 9.89 3.55 4.91
CA ILE A 77 9.05 3.86 3.77
C ILE A 77 8.27 2.61 3.39
N TYR A 78 6.96 2.72 3.47
CA TYR A 78 6.05 1.60 3.21
C TYR A 78 5.44 1.67 1.81
N PHE A 79 5.50 0.54 1.13
CA PHE A 79 4.95 0.26 -0.18
C PHE A 79 3.96 -0.88 -0.11
N SER A 80 3.02 -0.90 -1.06
CA SER A 80 2.06 -1.99 -1.18
C SER A 80 2.02 -2.51 -2.60
N ARG A 81 1.82 -3.82 -2.72
CA ARG A 81 1.55 -4.48 -4.00
C ARG A 81 0.21 -4.02 -4.61
N GLN A 82 -0.71 -3.54 -3.78
CA GLN A 82 -1.99 -2.94 -4.21
C GLN A 82 -1.84 -1.47 -4.65
N GLY A 83 -0.70 -0.85 -4.39
CA GLY A 83 -0.35 0.50 -4.88
C GLY A 83 -0.89 1.67 -4.04
N SER A 84 -2.02 1.52 -3.34
CA SER A 84 -2.58 2.55 -2.46
C SER A 84 -2.93 2.01 -1.06
N LEU A 85 -2.96 2.87 -0.04
CA LEU A 85 -3.37 2.45 1.31
C LEU A 85 -4.81 1.89 1.33
N VAL A 86 -5.73 2.54 0.61
CA VAL A 86 -7.14 2.14 0.51
C VAL A 86 -7.26 0.72 -0.04
N ASP A 87 -6.60 0.43 -1.16
CA ASP A 87 -6.66 -0.88 -1.80
C ASP A 87 -5.90 -1.93 -0.98
N THR A 88 -4.87 -1.53 -0.25
CA THR A 88 -4.14 -2.41 0.68
C THR A 88 -5.03 -2.86 1.82
N LEU A 89 -5.71 -1.92 2.48
CA LEU A 89 -6.62 -2.21 3.58
C LEU A 89 -7.78 -3.09 3.12
N GLU A 90 -8.39 -2.79 1.97
CA GLU A 90 -9.43 -3.64 1.39
C GLU A 90 -8.90 -5.06 1.15
N ALA A 91 -7.73 -5.23 0.54
CA ALA A 91 -7.17 -6.55 0.28
C ALA A 91 -6.85 -7.34 1.57
N ILE A 92 -6.43 -6.66 2.64
CA ILE A 92 -6.19 -7.27 3.96
C ILE A 92 -7.52 -7.71 4.57
N ILE A 93 -8.50 -6.80 4.64
CA ILE A 93 -9.83 -7.06 5.21
C ILE A 93 -10.52 -8.19 4.44
N ASN A 94 -10.47 -8.15 3.11
CA ASN A 94 -11.11 -9.12 2.24
C ASN A 94 -10.41 -10.49 2.19
N LYS A 95 -9.31 -10.68 2.90
CA LYS A 95 -8.70 -12.00 3.09
C LYS A 95 -8.96 -12.58 4.48
N SER A 96 -9.50 -11.77 5.40
CA SER A 96 -9.82 -12.23 6.74
C SER A 96 -11.25 -12.74 6.80
N GLN A 97 -11.42 -14.00 7.22
CA GLN A 97 -12.75 -14.52 7.56
C GLN A 97 -13.35 -13.79 8.76
N GLU A 98 -12.47 -13.31 9.63
CA GLU A 98 -12.79 -12.81 10.95
C GLU A 98 -12.94 -11.27 10.95
N GLY A 99 -12.38 -10.57 9.97
CA GLY A 99 -12.26 -9.11 9.96
C GLY A 99 -11.06 -8.62 10.77
N TYR A 100 -10.89 -7.32 10.87
CA TYR A 100 -9.84 -6.67 11.65
C TYR A 100 -10.37 -5.42 12.35
N PHE A 101 -9.87 -5.17 13.55
CA PHE A 101 -10.07 -3.91 14.24
C PHE A 101 -9.24 -2.78 13.61
N ALA A 102 -9.67 -1.53 13.82
CA ALA A 102 -8.95 -0.35 13.34
C ALA A 102 -7.50 -0.30 13.85
N SER A 103 -7.28 -0.64 15.12
CA SER A 103 -5.95 -0.67 15.73
C SER A 103 -5.04 -1.72 15.08
N GLU A 104 -5.54 -2.94 14.86
CA GLU A 104 -4.81 -4.02 14.20
C GLU A 104 -4.38 -3.61 12.78
N LEU A 105 -5.29 -3.01 12.02
CA LEU A 105 -4.98 -2.52 10.66
C LEU A 105 -3.92 -1.42 10.70
N GLN A 106 -3.99 -0.49 11.65
CA GLN A 106 -2.99 0.56 11.82
C GLN A 106 -1.60 -0.01 12.12
N THR A 107 -1.54 -1.01 13.00
CA THR A 107 -0.29 -1.71 13.33
C THR A 107 0.28 -2.43 12.11
N LEU A 108 -0.57 -3.12 11.34
CA LEU A 108 -0.15 -3.85 10.14
C LEU A 108 0.40 -2.94 9.03
N VAL A 109 -0.21 -1.78 8.81
CA VAL A 109 0.15 -0.87 7.71
C VAL A 109 1.09 0.26 8.12
N HIS A 110 1.36 0.41 9.42
CA HIS A 110 2.26 1.40 10.02
C HIS A 110 1.90 2.88 9.78
N VAL A 111 0.67 3.17 9.34
CA VAL A 111 0.18 4.54 9.10
C VAL A 111 -1.26 4.69 9.57
N ARG A 112 -1.71 5.93 9.82
CA ARG A 112 -3.09 6.20 10.18
C ARG A 112 -4.07 5.71 9.11
N VAL A 113 -5.10 4.98 9.54
CA VAL A 113 -6.03 4.27 8.65
C VAL A 113 -7.43 4.90 8.54
N PHE A 114 -7.80 5.78 9.47
CA PHE A 114 -9.19 6.25 9.65
C PHE A 114 -9.83 6.83 8.38
N ASN A 115 -9.10 7.66 7.63
CA ASN A 115 -9.62 8.27 6.40
C ASN A 115 -9.82 7.21 5.31
N ALA A 116 -8.86 6.30 5.15
CA ALA A 116 -8.94 5.22 4.16
C ALA A 116 -10.07 4.23 4.50
N LEU A 117 -10.24 3.89 5.78
CA LEU A 117 -11.32 3.03 6.25
C LEU A 117 -12.69 3.68 6.08
N THR A 118 -12.81 4.98 6.38
CA THR A 118 -14.04 5.74 6.12
C THR A 118 -14.40 5.70 4.64
N GLN A 119 -13.42 5.91 3.76
CA GLN A 119 -13.63 5.81 2.33
C GLN A 119 -14.11 4.42 1.90
N LEU A 120 -13.52 3.34 2.43
CA LEU A 120 -13.95 1.98 2.11
C LEU A 120 -15.39 1.69 2.55
N VAL A 121 -15.79 2.16 3.73
CA VAL A 121 -17.16 2.00 4.24
C VAL A 121 -18.16 2.79 3.40
N VAL A 122 -17.88 4.08 3.15
CA VAL A 122 -18.78 4.95 2.36
C VAL A 122 -18.94 4.45 0.92
N SER A 123 -17.89 3.85 0.35
CA SER A 123 -17.96 3.24 -0.99
C SER A 123 -18.54 1.82 -1.00
N GLY A 124 -18.98 1.28 0.14
CA GLY A 124 -19.57 -0.05 0.24
C GLY A 124 -18.58 -1.18 -0.06
N ARG A 125 -17.27 -0.93 0.04
CA ARG A 125 -16.20 -1.92 -0.24
C ARG A 125 -15.91 -2.83 0.95
N VAL A 126 -16.26 -2.40 2.16
CA VAL A 126 -16.14 -3.16 3.42
C VAL A 126 -17.31 -2.81 4.34
N LEU A 127 -17.63 -3.72 5.28
CA LEU A 127 -18.56 -3.47 6.38
C LEU A 127 -17.82 -2.93 7.61
N ARG A 128 -18.53 -2.21 8.47
CA ARG A 128 -18.04 -1.72 9.76
C ARG A 128 -19.08 -1.95 10.84
N GLU A 129 -18.66 -2.56 11.95
CA GLU A 129 -19.44 -2.76 13.16
C GLU A 129 -18.68 -2.20 14.37
N GLN A 130 -19.40 -1.70 15.39
CA GLN A 130 -18.78 -1.27 16.65
C GLN A 130 -18.92 -2.40 17.68
N ILE A 131 -17.80 -2.87 18.22
CA ILE A 131 -17.73 -3.93 19.24
C ILE A 131 -16.88 -3.41 20.41
N ALA A 132 -17.47 -3.39 21.61
CA ALA A 132 -16.79 -2.99 22.86
C ALA A 132 -16.02 -1.65 22.76
N GLY A 133 -16.54 -0.68 22.00
CA GLY A 133 -15.93 0.64 21.83
C GLY A 133 -14.94 0.77 20.66
N GLU A 134 -14.60 -0.32 19.96
CA GLU A 134 -13.74 -0.30 18.78
C GLU A 134 -14.50 -0.70 17.50
N TYR A 135 -14.02 -0.26 16.34
CA TYR A 135 -14.60 -0.62 15.05
C TYR A 135 -13.93 -1.85 14.45
N LEU A 136 -14.73 -2.89 14.18
CA LEU A 136 -14.38 -4.08 13.41
C LEU A 136 -14.76 -3.87 11.94
N TYR A 137 -13.83 -4.16 11.04
CA TYR A 137 -14.00 -4.09 9.59
C TYR A 137 -13.98 -5.48 8.97
N SER A 138 -14.89 -5.76 8.04
CA SER A 138 -15.04 -7.09 7.43
C SER A 138 -15.53 -7.03 5.97
N GLN A 139 -15.51 -8.19 5.31
CA GLN A 139 -15.99 -8.38 3.94
C GLN A 139 -17.49 -8.06 3.79
N THR A 140 -17.89 -7.59 2.60
CA THR A 140 -19.28 -7.20 2.28
C THR A 140 -20.30 -8.33 2.29
N ASN A 141 -19.86 -9.59 2.12
CA ASN A 141 -20.74 -10.76 2.07
C ASN A 141 -20.92 -11.46 3.42
N LYS A 142 -20.41 -10.88 4.51
CA LYS A 142 -20.48 -11.51 5.82
C LYS A 142 -21.84 -11.25 6.45
N VAL A 143 -22.62 -12.33 6.64
CA VAL A 143 -23.77 -12.32 7.54
C VAL A 143 -23.20 -12.31 8.96
N PHE A 144 -23.46 -11.26 9.73
CA PHE A 144 -23.03 -11.17 11.13
C PHE A 144 -23.84 -12.16 11.97
N GLU A 145 -23.36 -13.39 12.11
CA GLU A 145 -23.73 -14.20 13.26
C GLU A 145 -23.06 -13.58 14.48
N LYS A 146 -23.86 -13.23 15.50
CA LYS A 146 -23.42 -12.55 16.71
C LYS A 146 -22.15 -13.21 17.26
N PHE A 147 -21.03 -12.49 17.21
CA PHE A 147 -19.78 -12.95 17.83
C PHE A 147 -19.99 -13.08 19.34
N THR A 148 -20.17 -14.31 19.83
CA THR A 148 -20.37 -14.64 21.25
C THR A 148 -19.06 -14.80 22.03
N HIS A 149 -17.90 -14.57 21.40
CA HIS A 149 -16.61 -14.75 22.04
C HIS A 149 -15.72 -13.51 21.83
N PRO A 150 -15.23 -12.86 22.90
CA PRO A 150 -14.25 -11.79 22.77
C PRO A 150 -12.95 -12.38 22.21
N ARG A 151 -12.47 -11.84 21.08
CA ARG A 151 -11.13 -12.17 20.60
C ARG A 151 -10.10 -11.59 21.57
N PRO A 152 -9.00 -12.32 21.85
CA PRO A 152 -7.90 -11.72 22.57
C PRO A 152 -7.43 -10.51 21.78
N PHE A 153 -7.58 -9.31 22.36
CA PHE A 153 -6.88 -8.11 21.91
C PHE A 153 -5.41 -8.49 21.73
N PHE A 154 -4.87 -8.28 20.53
CA PHE A 154 -3.44 -8.50 20.28
C PHE A 154 -2.65 -7.44 21.06
N LEU A 155 -2.40 -7.71 22.34
CA LEU A 155 -1.45 -6.99 23.19
C LEU A 155 -0.12 -7.77 23.19
N GLU A 156 0.62 -7.68 22.09
CA GLU A 156 2.05 -7.98 22.03
C GLU A 156 2.68 -6.91 21.13
N GLY A 157 3.66 -6.11 21.52
CA GLY A 157 4.45 -6.02 22.74
C GLY A 157 5.10 -4.64 22.81
N ARG A 158 5.83 -4.41 23.90
CA ARG A 158 6.51 -3.17 24.28
C ARG A 158 7.55 -2.71 23.27
#